data_AF-C0GJ80-F1
#
_entry.id   AF-C0GJ80-F1
#
_cell.length_a   1.000
_cell.length_b   1.000
_cell.length_c   1.000
_cell.angle_alpha   90.00
_cell.angle_beta   90.00
_cell.angle_gamma   90.00
#
_symmetry.space_group_name_H-M   'P 1'
#
loop_
_entity.id
_entity.type
_entity.pdbx_description
1 polymer ?
#
loop_
_entity_poly.entity_id
_entity_poly.type
_entity_poly.pdbx_seq_one_letter_code
_entity_poly.pdbx_strand_id
1 'polypeptide(L)'
;MKKHWLLVVILAFALSVAVIGCGENGNNNDNNNGDVNGNGNGAAVEGLLEATNAITAEWRESGKQFAMAGVADRPGAVCASCHDGFGFANKNGINFADQWNPGGADEDMDMFPEHITGLTCEACHAGAGLDYMESGTVELPYGTVDNAGTGAACMFCHSGRRDTPAAFAEYEAGEATGFTYPHYGPAAVFTGMGGMEYPDMDYASTGAHANLADSCVACHMPETADGYKAHNFTMDLAYIDQTCGSCHSGLEDYNYNGYLDEIQGMMDTLQEAIFEATGATGLSSARGQLVFETDGEPLGVEDVDLAAFVAAYTWYEINYEGSMGIHNPAYAKSLIENSYYRLTGEEM
;
A
#
# COMPACT_ATOMS: atom_id res chain seq x y z
N MET A 1 7.66 33.62 -61.64
CA MET A 1 8.01 34.33 -60.40
C MET A 1 9.31 33.74 -59.87
N LYS A 2 10.27 34.60 -59.47
CA LYS A 2 11.73 34.37 -59.36
C LYS A 2 12.07 33.29 -58.30
N LYS A 3 12.75 32.17 -58.62
CA LYS A 3 14.21 31.90 -58.79
C LYS A 3 15.08 32.26 -57.58
N HIS A 4 15.63 31.25 -56.89
CA HIS A 4 16.92 31.33 -56.18
C HIS A 4 17.83 30.19 -56.64
N TRP A 5 19.04 30.57 -57.05
CA TRP A 5 20.11 29.71 -57.54
C TRP A 5 21.36 30.01 -56.70
N LEU A 6 22.08 28.93 -56.39
CA LEU A 6 23.38 28.85 -55.74
C LEU A 6 24.42 29.85 -56.29
N LEU A 7 25.38 30.25 -55.45
CA LEU A 7 26.80 30.29 -55.82
C LEU A 7 27.72 30.46 -54.59
N VAL A 8 28.74 29.58 -54.55
CA VAL A 8 29.87 29.50 -53.62
C VAL A 8 31.14 29.86 -54.40
N VAL A 9 32.00 30.73 -53.85
CA VAL A 9 33.46 30.90 -54.15
C VAL A 9 34.04 31.66 -52.92
N ILE A 10 34.86 31.16 -51.99
CA ILE A 10 36.21 30.53 -51.95
C ILE A 10 37.42 31.51 -52.01
N LEU A 11 38.32 31.35 -51.02
CA LEU A 11 39.77 31.70 -50.87
C LEU A 11 40.16 33.19 -50.61
N ALA A 12 41.24 33.57 -49.91
CA ALA A 12 42.06 33.10 -48.78
C ALA A 12 43.31 34.04 -48.68
N PHE A 13 44.02 34.02 -47.53
CA PHE A 13 45.42 34.50 -47.28
C PHE A 13 45.66 36.05 -47.25
N ALA A 14 46.51 36.66 -46.40
CA ALA A 14 47.41 36.24 -45.32
C ALA A 14 47.99 37.48 -44.58
N LEU A 15 48.53 37.25 -43.35
CA LEU A 15 49.69 37.91 -42.67
C LEU A 15 49.66 39.46 -42.45
N SER A 16 50.18 40.07 -41.38
CA SER A 16 50.92 39.66 -40.18
C SER A 16 51.23 40.89 -39.31
N VAL A 17 51.16 40.70 -37.98
CA VAL A 17 52.08 41.19 -36.92
C VAL A 17 52.09 42.68 -36.49
N ALA A 18 51.53 42.88 -35.29
CA ALA A 18 52.01 43.56 -34.08
C ALA A 18 52.45 45.04 -34.10
N VAL A 19 51.77 45.85 -33.27
CA VAL A 19 52.43 46.67 -32.25
C VAL A 19 51.62 46.58 -30.94
N ILE A 20 52.32 46.15 -29.90
CA ILE A 20 51.90 46.11 -28.50
C ILE A 20 51.81 47.55 -27.98
N GLY A 21 50.64 47.92 -27.46
CA GLY A 21 50.43 49.13 -26.68
C GLY A 21 49.41 48.83 -25.59
N CYS A 22 49.89 48.69 -24.36
CA CYS A 22 49.12 48.38 -23.17
C CYS A 22 47.96 49.36 -22.98
N GLY A 23 46.73 48.86 -23.00
CA GLY A 23 45.55 49.55 -22.49
C GLY A 23 45.08 48.83 -21.23
N GLU A 24 45.09 49.54 -20.10
CA GLU A 24 44.64 49.06 -18.80
C GLU A 24 43.18 48.62 -18.85
N ASN A 25 42.92 47.36 -18.49
CA ASN A 25 41.64 46.93 -17.94
C ASN A 25 41.95 45.80 -16.95
N GLY A 26 42.06 46.17 -15.67
CA GLY A 26 42.44 45.27 -14.61
C GLY A 26 42.15 45.87 -13.25
N ASN A 27 40.99 45.48 -12.72
CA ASN A 27 40.74 45.22 -11.30
C ASN A 27 40.92 46.38 -10.33
N ASN A 28 39.82 46.95 -9.84
CA ASN A 28 39.79 47.52 -8.49
C ASN A 28 38.49 47.14 -7.78
N ASN A 29 38.71 46.36 -6.72
CA ASN A 29 37.91 46.27 -5.52
C ASN A 29 37.37 47.64 -5.08
N ASP A 30 36.09 47.68 -4.72
CA ASP A 30 35.61 48.53 -3.64
C ASP A 30 34.48 47.81 -2.89
N ASN A 31 34.92 47.09 -1.85
CA ASN A 31 34.29 46.93 -0.54
C ASN A 31 32.93 47.62 -0.38
N ASN A 32 31.86 46.83 -0.30
CA ASN A 32 30.86 47.12 0.70
C ASN A 32 30.63 45.88 1.57
N ASN A 33 31.31 45.92 2.70
CA ASN A 33 31.06 45.12 3.88
C ASN A 33 29.65 45.47 4.40
N GLY A 34 28.63 44.93 3.75
CA GLY A 34 27.25 44.93 4.20
C GLY A 34 26.96 43.55 4.77
N ASP A 35 27.19 43.42 6.07
CA ASP A 35 26.70 42.40 6.99
C ASP A 35 25.60 41.50 6.39
N VAL A 36 26.00 40.40 5.73
CA VAL A 36 25.07 39.33 5.37
C VAL A 36 24.89 38.52 6.63
N ASN A 37 24.01 39.03 7.49
CA ASN A 37 23.50 38.34 8.66
C ASN A 37 23.16 36.91 8.25
N GLY A 38 23.92 35.93 8.76
CA GLY A 38 23.79 34.49 8.50
C GLY A 38 22.53 33.86 9.08
N ASN A 39 21.41 34.57 9.05
CA ASN A 39 20.17 34.22 9.74
C ASN A 39 19.12 33.54 8.83
N GLY A 40 19.37 33.48 7.51
CA GLY A 40 18.43 32.85 6.56
C GLY A 40 18.61 31.33 6.43
N ASN A 41 19.86 30.85 6.44
CA ASN A 41 20.13 29.41 6.34
C ASN A 41 19.99 28.68 7.68
N GLY A 42 20.24 29.36 8.81
CA GLY A 42 20.07 28.78 10.14
C GLY A 42 18.62 28.42 10.43
N ALA A 43 17.69 29.37 10.23
CA ALA A 43 16.26 29.15 10.45
C ALA A 43 15.65 28.09 9.52
N ALA A 44 16.11 28.00 8.27
CA ALA A 44 15.65 26.96 7.34
C ALA A 44 16.17 25.56 7.72
N VAL A 45 17.41 25.46 8.21
CA VAL A 45 17.99 24.20 8.68
C VAL A 45 17.41 23.78 10.04
N GLU A 46 17.16 24.72 10.94
CA GLU A 46 16.46 24.49 12.21
C GLU A 46 15.04 23.98 11.95
N GLY A 47 14.29 24.62 11.04
CA GLY A 47 12.95 24.15 10.65
C GLY A 47 12.97 22.74 10.04
N LEU A 48 13.97 22.41 9.21
CA LEU A 48 14.10 21.05 8.66
C LEU A 48 14.42 20.02 9.75
N LEU A 49 15.26 20.38 10.72
CA LEU A 49 15.60 19.51 11.85
C LEU A 49 14.40 19.30 12.78
N GLU A 50 13.63 20.35 13.05
CA GLU A 50 12.39 20.28 13.82
C GLU A 50 11.37 19.33 13.14
N ALA A 51 11.12 19.51 11.84
CA ALA A 51 10.25 18.62 11.08
C ALA A 51 10.75 17.17 11.09
N THR A 52 12.07 16.96 10.91
CA THR A 52 12.67 15.62 10.95
C THR A 52 12.49 14.95 12.32
N ASN A 53 12.66 15.69 13.41
CA ASN A 53 12.46 15.18 14.76
C ASN A 53 10.98 14.84 15.02
N ALA A 54 10.06 15.66 14.53
CA ALA A 54 8.62 15.43 14.64
C ALA A 54 8.19 14.17 13.86
N ILE A 55 8.59 14.07 12.58
CA ILE A 55 8.38 12.87 11.75
C ILE A 55 8.96 11.62 12.41
N THR A 56 10.17 11.71 12.97
CA THR A 56 10.81 10.57 13.66
C THR A 56 10.04 10.18 14.93
N ALA A 57 9.49 11.14 15.66
CA ALA A 57 8.67 10.86 16.84
C ALA A 57 7.37 10.14 16.47
N GLU A 58 6.66 10.62 15.45
CA GLU A 58 5.45 9.99 14.91
C GLU A 58 5.72 8.59 14.35
N TRP A 59 6.82 8.43 13.61
CA TRP A 59 7.22 7.12 13.06
C TRP A 59 7.35 6.07 14.16
N ARG A 60 7.94 6.44 15.31
CA ARG A 60 8.10 5.51 16.46
C ARG A 60 6.76 5.03 17.04
N GLU A 61 5.67 5.76 16.82
CA GLU A 61 4.34 5.39 17.28
C GLU A 61 3.61 4.46 16.30
N SER A 62 4.05 4.43 15.03
CA SER A 62 3.41 3.63 13.98
C SER A 62 3.54 2.11 14.12
N GLY A 63 4.52 1.65 14.92
CA GLY A 63 4.88 0.23 15.04
C GLY A 63 5.74 -0.31 13.89
N LYS A 64 5.85 0.41 12.77
CA LYS A 64 6.58 -0.03 11.57
C LYS A 64 8.09 -0.18 11.80
N GLN A 65 8.65 0.52 12.79
CA GLN A 65 10.05 0.40 13.20
C GLN A 65 10.42 -0.96 13.80
N PHE A 66 9.46 -1.79 14.20
CA PHE A 66 9.74 -3.06 14.84
C PHE A 66 10.01 -4.15 13.80
N ALA A 67 11.17 -4.79 13.90
CA ALA A 67 11.50 -5.96 13.08
C ALA A 67 10.59 -7.14 13.42
N MET A 68 9.96 -7.73 12.41
CA MET A 68 9.15 -8.94 12.55
C MET A 68 9.95 -10.19 12.21
N ALA A 69 11.03 -10.43 12.97
CA ALA A 69 12.02 -11.45 12.67
C ALA A 69 11.43 -12.86 12.43
N GLY A 70 10.49 -13.31 13.27
CA GLY A 70 9.88 -14.65 13.10
C GLY A 70 8.99 -14.82 11.86
N VAL A 71 8.61 -13.73 11.19
CA VAL A 71 7.88 -13.77 9.92
C VAL A 71 8.85 -13.60 8.75
N ALA A 72 9.79 -12.66 8.86
CA ALA A 72 10.79 -12.41 7.83
C ALA A 72 11.77 -13.58 7.64
N ASP A 73 12.08 -14.34 8.70
CA ASP A 73 12.98 -15.50 8.69
C ASP A 73 12.32 -16.79 8.17
N ARG A 74 11.05 -16.73 7.74
CA ARG A 74 10.38 -17.90 7.17
C ARG A 74 10.99 -18.22 5.80
N PRO A 75 11.23 -19.51 5.47
CA PRO A 75 11.77 -19.91 4.18
C PRO A 75 10.96 -19.35 3.01
N GLY A 76 11.67 -18.84 2.00
CA GLY A 76 11.12 -18.13 0.86
C GLY A 76 11.19 -16.61 1.04
N ALA A 77 11.93 -15.93 0.15
CA ALA A 77 12.17 -14.48 0.16
C ALA A 77 10.88 -13.62 0.18
N VAL A 78 9.74 -14.24 -0.11
CA VAL A 78 8.43 -13.64 -0.21
C VAL A 78 7.99 -12.95 1.09
N CYS A 79 8.27 -13.50 2.27
CA CYS A 79 7.85 -12.86 3.54
C CYS A 79 8.71 -11.65 3.89
N ALA A 80 10.02 -11.74 3.64
CA ALA A 80 10.96 -10.65 3.90
C ALA A 80 10.67 -9.40 3.05
N SER A 81 10.04 -9.55 1.88
CA SER A 81 9.65 -8.43 1.01
C SER A 81 8.82 -7.34 1.69
N CYS A 82 8.04 -7.68 2.72
CA CYS A 82 7.22 -6.75 3.48
C CYS A 82 7.63 -6.63 4.95
N HIS A 83 8.44 -7.58 5.45
CA HIS A 83 8.80 -7.71 6.87
C HIS A 83 10.29 -7.45 7.16
N ASP A 84 11.07 -7.06 6.15
CA ASP A 84 12.43 -6.53 6.28
C ASP A 84 12.59 -5.25 5.46
N GLY A 85 12.70 -4.10 6.13
CA GLY A 85 12.76 -2.79 5.47
C GLY A 85 14.00 -2.60 4.60
N PHE A 86 15.15 -3.10 5.06
CA PHE A 86 16.41 -3.05 4.31
C PHE A 86 16.34 -3.93 3.05
N GLY A 87 15.85 -5.17 3.18
CA GLY A 87 15.65 -6.08 2.06
C GLY A 87 14.71 -5.51 1.00
N PHE A 88 13.59 -4.93 1.44
CA PHE A 88 12.64 -4.23 0.57
C PHE A 88 13.31 -3.07 -0.18
N ALA A 89 13.92 -2.12 0.53
CA ALA A 89 14.50 -0.92 -0.06
C ALA A 89 15.55 -1.26 -1.13
N ASN A 90 16.41 -2.24 -0.88
CA ASN A 90 17.56 -2.55 -1.72
C ASN A 90 17.26 -3.54 -2.85
N LYS A 91 16.02 -4.04 -2.98
CA LYS A 91 15.63 -5.03 -4.02
C LYS A 91 16.62 -6.19 -4.11
N ASN A 92 17.12 -6.68 -2.97
CA ASN A 92 18.32 -7.53 -2.85
C ASN A 92 18.12 -8.98 -3.38
N GLY A 93 17.55 -9.15 -4.58
CA GLY A 93 17.27 -10.45 -5.20
C GLY A 93 15.79 -10.85 -5.15
N ILE A 94 14.93 -10.10 -4.46
CA ILE A 94 13.48 -10.34 -4.47
C ILE A 94 12.96 -10.09 -5.89
N ASN A 95 12.77 -11.16 -6.66
CA ASN A 95 12.07 -11.09 -7.92
C ASN A 95 10.58 -10.95 -7.64
N PHE A 96 10.05 -9.75 -7.88
CA PHE A 96 8.67 -9.36 -7.56
C PHE A 96 7.61 -10.25 -8.24
N ALA A 97 7.94 -10.91 -9.35
CA ALA A 97 7.06 -11.88 -10.00
C ALA A 97 6.91 -13.20 -9.22
N ASP A 98 7.89 -13.56 -8.39
CA ASP A 98 7.91 -14.81 -7.62
C ASP A 98 7.22 -14.65 -6.25
N GLN A 99 6.85 -13.42 -5.86
CA GLN A 99 6.18 -13.12 -4.59
C GLN A 99 4.80 -13.81 -4.47
N TRP A 100 4.20 -14.14 -5.61
CA TRP A 100 2.85 -14.68 -5.71
C TRP A 100 2.81 -16.17 -6.03
N ASN A 101 3.98 -16.81 -6.12
CA ASN A 101 4.07 -18.25 -6.30
C ASN A 101 4.47 -18.94 -4.99
N PRO A 102 3.53 -19.45 -4.17
CA PRO A 102 3.84 -20.12 -2.91
C PRO A 102 4.66 -21.41 -3.08
N GLY A 103 4.77 -21.94 -4.30
CA GLY A 103 5.65 -23.08 -4.65
C GLY A 103 6.86 -22.71 -5.51
N GLY A 104 7.09 -21.42 -5.77
CA GLY A 104 8.12 -20.92 -6.68
C GLY A 104 9.16 -20.03 -6.03
N ALA A 105 9.27 -20.06 -4.70
CA ALA A 105 10.52 -19.63 -4.07
C ALA A 105 11.60 -20.55 -4.64
N ASP A 106 12.38 -20.02 -5.58
CA ASP A 106 13.56 -20.72 -6.09
C ASP A 106 14.34 -21.22 -4.87
N GLU A 107 14.58 -22.53 -4.82
CA GLU A 107 15.27 -23.18 -3.69
C GLU A 107 16.68 -22.59 -3.50
N ASP A 108 17.18 -21.90 -4.54
CA ASP A 108 18.45 -21.18 -4.62
C ASP A 108 18.36 -19.69 -4.19
N MET A 109 17.19 -19.19 -3.79
CA MET A 109 17.06 -17.87 -3.16
C MET A 109 17.50 -17.95 -1.70
N ASP A 110 18.80 -18.12 -1.51
CA ASP A 110 19.55 -18.11 -0.25
C ASP A 110 19.61 -16.68 0.35
N MET A 111 18.54 -15.91 0.18
CA MET A 111 18.42 -14.56 0.68
C MET A 111 17.81 -14.60 2.08
N PHE A 112 18.58 -15.11 3.03
CA PHE A 112 18.37 -14.73 4.42
C PHE A 112 19.00 -13.35 4.60
N PRO A 113 18.23 -12.28 4.85
CA PRO A 113 18.82 -11.01 5.20
C PRO A 113 19.74 -11.23 6.41
N GLU A 114 21.03 -10.90 6.28
CA GLU A 114 22.00 -11.05 7.37
C GLU A 114 21.52 -10.31 8.64
N HIS A 115 20.71 -9.26 8.45
CA HIS A 115 20.11 -8.46 9.51
C HIS A 115 18.68 -8.09 9.10
N ILE A 116 17.68 -8.63 9.80
CA ILE A 116 16.27 -8.25 9.63
C ILE A 116 16.04 -6.90 10.34
N THR A 117 15.47 -5.95 9.61
CA THR A 117 15.15 -4.62 10.11
C THR A 117 13.64 -4.42 10.18
N GLY A 118 13.19 -3.47 11.00
CA GLY A 118 11.84 -2.92 10.82
C GLY A 118 11.77 -2.15 9.50
N LEU A 119 10.58 -1.68 9.13
CA LEU A 119 10.50 -0.65 8.10
C LEU A 119 11.14 0.61 8.69
N THR A 120 12.15 1.14 8.00
CA THR A 120 12.81 2.40 8.39
C THR A 120 12.51 3.44 7.32
N CYS A 121 13.06 4.65 7.47
CA CYS A 121 12.89 5.72 6.50
C CYS A 121 13.29 5.28 5.08
N GLU A 122 14.31 4.42 4.95
CA GLU A 122 14.81 3.96 3.66
C GLU A 122 13.83 3.03 2.94
N ALA A 123 12.94 2.34 3.67
CA ALA A 123 11.94 1.46 3.08
C ALA A 123 11.03 2.22 2.13
N CYS A 124 10.64 3.46 2.48
CA CYS A 124 9.80 4.30 1.65
C CYS A 124 10.61 5.33 0.84
N HIS A 125 11.60 5.98 1.44
CA HIS A 125 12.29 7.12 0.84
C HIS A 125 13.58 6.76 0.07
N ALA A 126 13.81 5.48 -0.21
CA ALA A 126 14.88 5.01 -1.07
C ALA A 126 14.47 3.76 -1.85
N GLY A 127 15.18 3.51 -2.96
CA GLY A 127 15.06 2.29 -3.74
C GLY A 127 13.62 1.92 -4.08
N ALA A 128 13.20 0.69 -3.75
CA ALA A 128 11.90 0.15 -4.15
C ALA A 128 10.70 1.00 -3.71
N GLY A 129 10.65 1.45 -2.46
CA GLY A 129 9.53 2.27 -1.98
C GLY A 129 9.43 3.59 -2.72
N LEU A 130 10.57 4.22 -3.01
CA LEU A 130 10.60 5.48 -3.76
C LEU A 130 10.15 5.25 -5.20
N ASP A 131 10.60 4.16 -5.83
CA ASP A 131 10.20 3.80 -7.20
C ASP A 131 8.67 3.59 -7.30
N TYR A 132 8.05 2.95 -6.31
CA TYR A 132 6.58 2.79 -6.28
C TYR A 132 5.87 4.12 -6.10
N MET A 133 6.35 4.98 -5.20
CA MET A 133 5.76 6.31 -5.00
C MET A 133 5.86 7.18 -6.25
N GLU A 134 6.99 7.12 -6.97
CA GLU A 134 7.20 7.90 -8.19
C GLU A 134 6.42 7.34 -9.38
N SER A 135 6.29 6.01 -9.50
CA SER A 135 5.53 5.39 -10.59
C SER A 135 4.03 5.56 -10.38
N GLY A 136 3.55 5.55 -9.13
CA GLY A 136 2.14 5.49 -8.80
C GLY A 136 1.46 4.17 -9.18
N THR A 137 2.24 3.16 -9.57
CA THR A 137 1.76 1.86 -10.06
C THR A 137 2.22 0.72 -9.15
N VAL A 138 1.34 -0.23 -8.88
CA VAL A 138 1.67 -1.47 -8.16
C VAL A 138 0.94 -2.67 -8.78
N GLU A 139 1.65 -3.80 -8.89
CA GLU A 139 1.10 -5.08 -9.32
C GLU A 139 0.66 -5.89 -8.10
N LEU A 140 -0.63 -6.24 -8.04
CA LEU A 140 -1.22 -7.01 -6.95
C LEU A 140 -1.60 -8.42 -7.47
N PRO A 141 -1.78 -9.42 -6.57
CA PRO A 141 -2.13 -10.78 -6.98
C PRO A 141 -3.42 -10.89 -7.80
N TYR A 142 -4.30 -9.91 -7.66
CA TYR A 142 -5.62 -9.85 -8.28
C TYR A 142 -5.72 -8.71 -9.31
N GLY A 143 -4.60 -8.05 -9.66
CA GLY A 143 -4.52 -7.11 -10.78
C GLY A 143 -3.64 -5.88 -10.52
N THR A 144 -3.47 -5.06 -11.56
CA THR A 144 -2.62 -3.87 -11.55
C THR A 144 -3.40 -2.63 -11.09
N VAL A 145 -2.76 -1.78 -10.27
CA VAL A 145 -3.27 -0.46 -9.89
C VAL A 145 -2.32 0.61 -10.45
N ASP A 146 -2.74 1.36 -11.47
CA ASP A 146 -1.88 2.31 -12.21
C ASP A 146 -1.95 3.77 -11.77
N ASN A 147 -2.80 4.11 -10.78
CA ASN A 147 -3.02 5.50 -10.34
C ASN A 147 -3.08 5.62 -8.81
N ALA A 148 -2.32 4.81 -8.09
CA ALA A 148 -2.30 4.85 -6.63
C ALA A 148 -1.51 6.05 -6.07
N GLY A 149 -0.73 6.74 -6.91
CA GLY A 149 0.18 7.80 -6.48
C GLY A 149 1.17 7.30 -5.43
N THR A 150 1.48 8.12 -4.43
CA THR A 150 2.37 7.69 -3.34
C THR A 150 1.82 6.49 -2.54
N GLY A 151 0.50 6.26 -2.56
CA GLY A 151 -0.14 5.08 -1.98
C GLY A 151 0.26 3.74 -2.60
N ALA A 152 0.88 3.72 -3.79
CA ALA A 152 1.39 2.50 -4.41
C ALA A 152 2.37 1.75 -3.49
N ALA A 153 3.24 2.49 -2.78
CA ALA A 153 4.18 1.91 -1.84
C ALA A 153 3.48 1.27 -0.63
N CYS A 154 2.32 1.80 -0.22
CA CYS A 154 1.51 1.21 0.85
C CYS A 154 0.89 -0.11 0.40
N MET A 155 0.26 -0.09 -0.79
CA MET A 155 -0.45 -1.23 -1.35
C MET A 155 0.45 -2.43 -1.62
N PHE A 156 1.75 -2.22 -1.88
CA PHE A 156 2.70 -3.32 -2.06
C PHE A 156 2.66 -4.32 -0.88
N CYS A 157 2.75 -3.81 0.35
CA CYS A 157 2.67 -4.65 1.55
C CYS A 157 1.24 -4.90 2.01
N HIS A 158 0.35 -3.92 1.85
CA HIS A 158 -0.99 -3.91 2.42
C HIS A 158 -2.07 -4.36 1.43
N SER A 159 -1.80 -5.41 0.65
CA SER A 159 -2.62 -5.80 -0.49
C SER A 159 -3.61 -6.94 -0.26
N GLY A 160 -3.40 -7.84 0.70
CA GLY A 160 -3.98 -9.17 0.53
C GLY A 160 -3.13 -9.95 -0.47
N ARG A 161 -2.56 -11.08 -0.04
CA ARG A 161 -1.46 -11.75 -0.76
C ARG A 161 -1.92 -12.93 -1.62
N ARG A 162 -3.19 -12.94 -2.02
CA ARG A 162 -3.84 -14.09 -2.65
C ARG A 162 -4.51 -13.70 -3.95
N ASP A 163 -4.27 -14.50 -4.98
CA ASP A 163 -5.13 -14.55 -6.16
C ASP A 163 -6.43 -15.26 -5.72
N THR A 164 -7.45 -14.46 -5.40
CA THR A 164 -8.71 -14.97 -4.88
C THR A 164 -9.53 -15.77 -5.90
N PRO A 165 -9.59 -15.42 -7.20
CA PRO A 165 -10.15 -16.29 -8.22
C PRO A 165 -9.48 -17.67 -8.29
N ALA A 166 -8.15 -17.73 -8.24
CA ALA A 166 -7.44 -19.01 -8.27
C ALA A 166 -7.72 -19.85 -7.01
N ALA A 167 -7.69 -19.23 -5.83
CA ALA A 167 -8.00 -19.90 -4.57
C ALA A 167 -9.45 -20.41 -4.51
N PHE A 168 -10.39 -19.65 -5.06
CA PHE A 168 -11.79 -20.08 -5.21
C PHE A 168 -11.87 -21.34 -6.09
N ALA A 169 -11.27 -21.29 -7.28
CA ALA A 169 -11.32 -22.39 -8.24
C ALA A 169 -10.65 -23.67 -7.71
N GLU A 170 -9.52 -23.54 -7.01
CA GLU A 170 -8.82 -24.65 -6.36
C GLU A 170 -9.72 -25.35 -5.31
N TYR A 171 -10.44 -24.56 -4.50
CA TYR A 171 -11.37 -25.10 -3.51
C TYR A 171 -12.59 -25.75 -4.17
N GLU A 172 -13.18 -25.09 -5.17
CA GLU A 172 -14.35 -25.61 -5.91
C GLU A 172 -14.04 -26.95 -6.61
N ALA A 173 -12.81 -27.10 -7.13
CA ALA A 173 -12.35 -28.34 -7.75
C ALA A 173 -12.06 -29.47 -6.74
N GLY A 174 -12.07 -29.18 -5.43
CA GLY A 174 -11.66 -30.11 -4.38
C GLY A 174 -10.16 -30.41 -4.37
N GLU A 175 -9.35 -29.50 -4.90
CA GLU A 175 -7.89 -29.62 -4.99
C GLU A 175 -7.18 -28.93 -3.83
N ALA A 176 -7.88 -28.07 -3.09
CA ALA A 176 -7.34 -27.33 -1.96
C ALA A 176 -6.86 -28.26 -0.83
N THR A 177 -5.67 -27.98 -0.32
CA THR A 177 -5.06 -28.73 0.80
C THR A 177 -5.24 -28.04 2.16
N GLY A 178 -5.94 -26.91 2.19
CA GLY A 178 -6.29 -26.16 3.39
C GLY A 178 -7.00 -24.85 3.04
N PHE A 179 -7.44 -24.13 4.06
CA PHE A 179 -8.16 -22.88 3.88
C PHE A 179 -7.20 -21.72 3.63
N THR A 180 -7.16 -21.22 2.40
CA THR A 180 -6.30 -20.08 2.06
C THR A 180 -6.64 -18.87 2.93
N TYR A 181 -5.64 -18.38 3.66
CA TYR A 181 -5.74 -17.14 4.45
C TYR A 181 -5.60 -15.90 3.54
N PRO A 182 -6.46 -14.88 3.72
CA PRO A 182 -6.40 -13.66 2.90
C PRO A 182 -5.06 -12.92 2.95
N HIS A 183 -4.35 -13.02 4.09
CA HIS A 183 -3.24 -12.12 4.39
C HIS A 183 -3.70 -10.67 4.34
N TYR A 184 -4.75 -10.41 5.12
CA TYR A 184 -5.59 -9.23 5.04
C TYR A 184 -4.80 -7.94 4.79
N GLY A 185 -5.34 -7.13 3.90
CA GLY A 185 -4.70 -5.89 3.52
C GLY A 185 -5.73 -4.95 2.96
N PRO A 186 -5.76 -3.68 3.40
CA PRO A 186 -6.78 -2.73 2.98
C PRO A 186 -6.92 -2.58 1.48
N ALA A 187 -5.86 -2.82 0.69
CA ALA A 187 -5.96 -2.71 -0.77
C ALA A 187 -6.94 -3.73 -1.39
N ALA A 188 -7.14 -4.90 -0.78
CA ALA A 188 -8.07 -5.91 -1.29
C ALA A 188 -9.50 -5.36 -1.38
N VAL A 189 -9.94 -4.70 -0.30
CA VAL A 189 -11.26 -4.05 -0.23
C VAL A 189 -11.25 -2.69 -0.93
N PHE A 190 -10.23 -1.87 -0.69
CA PHE A 190 -10.11 -0.52 -1.25
C PHE A 190 -10.21 -0.51 -2.77
N THR A 191 -9.49 -1.42 -3.44
CA THR A 191 -9.52 -1.54 -4.91
C THR A 191 -10.82 -2.16 -5.43
N GLY A 192 -11.51 -2.93 -4.58
CA GLY A 192 -12.67 -3.72 -5.00
C GLY A 192 -12.31 -4.92 -5.87
N MET A 193 -11.10 -5.47 -5.71
CA MET A 193 -10.56 -6.54 -6.57
C MET A 193 -10.03 -7.75 -5.78
N GLY A 194 -9.75 -7.61 -4.48
CA GLY A 194 -9.07 -8.64 -3.69
C GLY A 194 -9.98 -9.48 -2.81
N GLY A 195 -11.31 -9.31 -2.88
CA GLY A 195 -12.25 -10.18 -2.19
C GLY A 195 -12.36 -11.56 -2.85
N MET A 196 -12.84 -12.55 -2.10
CA MET A 196 -13.18 -13.85 -2.69
C MET A 196 -14.60 -13.80 -3.25
N GLU A 197 -14.70 -13.64 -4.57
CA GLU A 197 -15.96 -13.45 -5.29
C GLU A 197 -16.49 -14.75 -5.89
N TYR A 198 -17.82 -14.86 -5.95
CA TYR A 198 -18.49 -15.86 -6.76
C TYR A 198 -18.55 -15.38 -8.22
N PRO A 199 -18.07 -16.18 -9.20
CA PRO A 199 -18.00 -15.75 -10.60
C PRO A 199 -19.34 -15.40 -11.26
N ASP A 200 -20.46 -15.87 -10.70
CA ASP A 200 -21.82 -15.69 -11.22
C ASP A 200 -22.62 -14.59 -10.47
N MET A 201 -21.98 -13.84 -9.58
CA MET A 201 -22.61 -12.77 -8.80
C MET A 201 -22.02 -11.40 -9.19
N ASP A 202 -22.84 -10.35 -9.05
CA ASP A 202 -22.39 -8.98 -9.23
C ASP A 202 -21.92 -8.38 -7.91
N TYR A 203 -20.86 -7.57 -7.96
CA TYR A 203 -20.30 -6.86 -6.82
C TYR A 203 -20.31 -5.36 -7.08
N ALA A 204 -21.06 -4.61 -6.27
CA ALA A 204 -21.08 -3.16 -6.39
C ALA A 204 -19.75 -2.60 -5.90
N SER A 205 -19.16 -1.67 -6.66
CA SER A 205 -17.96 -0.96 -6.23
C SER A 205 -18.06 0.48 -6.70
N THR A 206 -17.86 1.43 -5.77
CA THR A 206 -17.89 2.85 -6.13
C THR A 206 -16.52 3.37 -6.53
N GLY A 207 -15.45 2.74 -6.00
CA GLY A 207 -14.08 3.23 -6.12
C GLY A 207 -13.88 4.67 -5.65
N ALA A 208 -14.82 5.25 -4.89
CA ALA A 208 -14.80 6.68 -4.58
C ALA A 208 -13.56 7.07 -3.76
N HIS A 209 -13.23 6.27 -2.74
CA HIS A 209 -11.99 6.42 -1.97
C HIS A 209 -10.75 5.97 -2.76
N ALA A 210 -10.88 4.91 -3.58
CA ALA A 210 -9.82 4.42 -4.45
C ALA A 210 -9.31 5.45 -5.47
N ASN A 211 -10.17 6.36 -5.88
CA ASN A 211 -9.86 7.40 -6.86
C ASN A 211 -9.33 8.71 -6.22
N LEU A 212 -9.11 8.74 -4.90
CA LEU A 212 -8.46 9.88 -4.25
C LEU A 212 -7.00 9.96 -4.68
N ALA A 213 -6.51 11.19 -4.91
CA ALA A 213 -5.10 11.43 -5.19
C ALA A 213 -4.25 10.90 -4.03
N ASP A 214 -3.17 10.19 -4.36
CA ASP A 214 -2.27 9.53 -3.40
C ASP A 214 -2.93 8.43 -2.53
N SER A 215 -4.16 8.02 -2.84
CA SER A 215 -4.86 6.89 -2.22
C SER A 215 -4.78 6.89 -0.69
N CYS A 216 -4.05 5.94 -0.09
CA CYS A 216 -3.93 5.77 1.36
C CYS A 216 -3.40 7.02 2.07
N VAL A 217 -2.48 7.75 1.44
CA VAL A 217 -1.84 8.95 2.01
C VAL A 217 -2.85 10.09 2.21
N ALA A 218 -3.91 10.14 1.41
CA ALA A 218 -4.95 11.16 1.53
C ALA A 218 -5.64 11.14 2.91
N CYS A 219 -5.77 9.97 3.53
CA CYS A 219 -6.44 9.80 4.81
C CYS A 219 -5.49 9.47 5.96
N HIS A 220 -4.45 8.66 5.71
CA HIS A 220 -3.56 8.15 6.76
C HIS A 220 -2.35 9.04 7.03
N MET A 221 -2.08 10.02 6.18
CA MET A 221 -0.99 10.98 6.35
C MET A 221 -1.51 12.40 6.14
N PRO A 222 -2.42 12.89 7.01
CA PRO A 222 -2.91 14.26 6.94
C PRO A 222 -1.76 15.27 7.01
N GLU A 223 -1.96 16.46 6.44
CA GLU A 223 -0.99 17.55 6.59
C GLU A 223 -1.14 18.17 7.99
N THR A 224 -0.04 18.20 8.74
CA THR A 224 0.03 18.76 10.08
C THR A 224 0.02 20.29 10.04
N ALA A 225 -0.19 20.92 11.21
CA ALA A 225 -0.13 22.37 11.34
C ALA A 225 1.23 22.97 10.95
N ASP A 226 2.30 22.16 11.03
CA ASP A 226 3.66 22.54 10.68
C ASP A 226 3.98 22.32 9.18
N GLY A 227 2.99 21.91 8.38
CA GLY A 227 3.08 21.83 6.92
C GLY A 227 3.78 20.58 6.37
N TYR A 228 3.95 19.53 7.19
CA TYR A 228 4.44 18.22 6.76
C TYR A 228 3.35 17.16 6.87
N LYS A 229 3.50 16.03 6.17
CA LYS A 229 2.56 14.89 6.23
C LYS A 229 2.80 14.05 7.48
N ALA A 230 1.78 13.72 8.25
CA ALA A 230 1.94 12.90 9.46
C ALA A 230 2.48 11.49 9.13
N HIS A 231 3.40 10.97 9.95
CA HIS A 231 4.08 9.68 9.79
C HIS A 231 3.75 8.68 10.92
N ASN A 232 2.63 8.87 11.62
CA ASN A 232 2.08 7.84 12.50
C ASN A 232 1.18 6.84 11.72
N PHE A 233 0.77 7.19 10.49
CA PHE A 233 -0.06 6.39 9.57
C PHE A 233 -1.46 6.04 10.10
N THR A 234 -1.92 6.76 11.12
CA THR A 234 -3.23 6.57 11.71
C THR A 234 -4.20 7.64 11.23
N MET A 235 -5.46 7.26 11.08
CA MET A 235 -6.52 8.26 10.95
C MET A 235 -6.80 8.84 12.33
N ASP A 236 -6.75 10.16 12.44
CA ASP A 236 -7.04 10.90 13.67
C ASP A 236 -8.24 11.81 13.41
N LEU A 237 -9.21 11.79 14.34
CA LEU A 237 -10.42 12.61 14.30
C LEU A 237 -10.10 14.10 14.25
N ALA A 238 -8.94 14.53 14.74
CA ALA A 238 -8.48 15.91 14.62
C ALA A 238 -8.34 16.39 13.16
N TYR A 239 -8.18 15.46 12.21
CA TYR A 239 -8.05 15.75 10.78
C TYR A 239 -9.28 15.34 9.96
N ILE A 240 -10.40 14.98 10.60
CA ILE A 240 -11.58 14.44 9.90
C ILE A 240 -12.14 15.41 8.83
N ASP A 241 -12.12 16.71 9.11
CA ASP A 241 -12.52 17.74 8.14
C ASP A 241 -11.58 17.78 6.93
N GLN A 242 -10.28 17.55 7.14
CA GLN A 242 -9.28 17.52 6.08
C GLN A 242 -9.39 16.26 5.24
N THR A 243 -9.58 15.09 5.87
CA THR A 243 -9.57 13.79 5.18
C THR A 243 -10.92 13.48 4.53
N CYS A 244 -12.03 13.90 5.15
CA CYS A 244 -13.38 13.50 4.76
C CYS A 244 -14.28 14.68 4.34
N GLY A 245 -14.03 15.87 4.90
CA GLY A 245 -14.96 17.00 4.85
C GLY A 245 -15.21 17.60 3.46
N SER A 246 -14.39 17.26 2.45
CA SER A 246 -14.62 17.65 1.06
C SER A 246 -15.87 16.99 0.45
N CYS A 247 -16.23 15.78 0.92
CA CYS A 247 -17.35 15.00 0.43
C CYS A 247 -18.40 14.73 1.54
N HIS A 248 -17.96 14.52 2.78
CA HIS A 248 -18.79 14.18 3.92
C HIS A 248 -18.91 15.39 4.88
N SER A 249 -19.80 16.33 4.54
CA SER A 249 -19.95 17.58 5.30
C SER A 249 -20.51 17.33 6.71
N GLY A 250 -19.86 17.91 7.73
CA GLY A 250 -20.34 17.85 9.12
C GLY A 250 -20.13 16.49 9.79
N LEU A 251 -19.13 15.75 9.35
CA LEU A 251 -18.75 14.47 9.92
C LEU A 251 -18.06 14.65 11.28
N GLU A 252 -18.57 14.02 12.33
CA GLU A 252 -18.00 14.10 13.69
C GLU A 252 -17.17 12.85 14.05
N ASP A 253 -17.46 11.71 13.42
CA ASP A 253 -16.77 10.43 13.60
C ASP A 253 -16.77 9.61 12.30
N TYR A 254 -16.14 8.44 12.30
CA TYR A 254 -16.09 7.57 11.11
C TYR A 254 -17.38 6.77 10.86
N ASN A 255 -18.35 6.81 11.79
CA ASN A 255 -19.62 6.10 11.67
C ASN A 255 -20.65 6.95 10.89
N TYR A 256 -20.27 7.34 9.68
CA TYR A 256 -21.10 8.21 8.84
C TYR A 256 -22.47 7.55 8.56
N ASN A 257 -23.54 8.20 9.03
CA ASN A 257 -24.92 7.70 8.91
C ASN A 257 -25.15 6.28 9.48
N GLY A 258 -24.37 5.85 10.48
CA GLY A 258 -24.53 4.52 11.08
C GLY A 258 -23.89 3.38 10.28
N TYR A 259 -23.06 3.69 9.28
CA TYR A 259 -22.44 2.69 8.41
C TYR A 259 -21.62 1.63 9.17
N LEU A 260 -20.83 2.01 10.17
CA LEU A 260 -20.02 1.06 10.93
C LEU A 260 -20.89 0.12 11.77
N ASP A 261 -21.98 0.65 12.34
CA ASP A 261 -22.95 -0.17 13.09
C ASP A 261 -23.67 -1.16 12.16
N GLU A 262 -24.00 -0.71 10.94
CA GLU A 262 -24.61 -1.56 9.91
C GLU A 262 -23.68 -2.70 9.51
N ILE A 263 -22.43 -2.40 9.13
CA ILE A 263 -21.46 -3.43 8.75
C ILE A 263 -21.18 -4.38 9.91
N GLN A 264 -21.05 -3.89 11.14
CA GLN A 264 -20.87 -4.76 12.30
C GLN A 264 -22.05 -5.74 12.44
N GLY A 265 -23.29 -5.27 12.34
CA GLY A 265 -24.46 -6.15 12.41
C GLY A 265 -24.52 -7.18 11.29
N MET A 266 -24.14 -6.79 10.07
CA MET A 266 -24.03 -7.72 8.92
C MET A 266 -22.95 -8.78 9.15
N MET A 267 -21.82 -8.38 9.72
CA MET A 267 -20.68 -9.26 10.02
C MET A 267 -20.99 -10.23 11.17
N ASP A 268 -21.70 -9.78 12.19
CA ASP A 268 -22.18 -10.64 13.28
C ASP A 268 -23.13 -11.71 12.73
N THR A 269 -24.08 -11.31 11.88
CA THR A 269 -25.02 -12.21 11.20
C THR A 269 -24.30 -13.22 10.31
N LEU A 270 -23.30 -12.78 9.53
CA LEU A 270 -22.50 -13.68 8.70
C LEU A 270 -21.69 -14.68 9.55
N GLN A 271 -21.12 -14.24 10.66
CA GLN A 271 -20.38 -15.11 11.58
C GLN A 271 -21.27 -16.21 12.15
N GLU A 272 -22.47 -15.85 12.62
CA GLU A 272 -23.44 -16.81 13.15
C GLU A 272 -23.79 -17.87 12.10
N ALA A 273 -24.05 -17.46 10.86
CA ALA A 273 -24.33 -18.38 9.76
C ALA A 273 -23.14 -19.31 9.44
N ILE A 274 -21.90 -18.80 9.46
CA ILE A 274 -20.69 -19.62 9.28
C ILE A 274 -20.61 -20.70 10.36
N PHE A 275 -20.83 -20.33 11.62
CA PHE A 275 -20.75 -21.26 12.74
C PHE A 275 -21.89 -22.28 12.74
N GLU A 276 -23.10 -21.89 12.34
CA GLU A 276 -24.20 -22.83 12.17
C GLU A 276 -23.92 -23.83 11.04
N ALA A 277 -23.40 -23.37 9.90
CA ALA A 277 -23.13 -24.23 8.74
C ALA A 277 -21.97 -25.21 8.95
N THR A 278 -20.95 -24.79 9.72
CA THR A 278 -19.71 -25.58 9.90
C THR A 278 -19.65 -26.33 11.23
N GLY A 279 -20.45 -25.92 12.22
CA GLY A 279 -20.29 -26.36 13.61
C GLY A 279 -19.04 -25.79 14.30
N ALA A 280 -18.33 -24.85 13.67
CA ALA A 280 -17.20 -24.17 14.28
C ALA A 280 -17.66 -23.26 15.43
N THR A 281 -16.76 -23.06 16.37
CA THR A 281 -16.94 -22.20 17.56
C THR A 281 -16.01 -21.00 17.55
N GLY A 282 -15.10 -20.95 16.58
CA GLY A 282 -14.14 -19.87 16.39
C GLY A 282 -13.56 -19.90 14.98
N LEU A 283 -13.04 -18.75 14.55
CA LEU A 283 -12.31 -18.60 13.31
C LEU A 283 -11.03 -17.82 13.59
N SER A 284 -9.89 -18.43 13.28
CA SER A 284 -8.57 -17.82 13.47
C SER A 284 -7.69 -18.04 12.24
N SER A 285 -6.42 -17.67 12.33
CA SER A 285 -5.44 -17.98 11.30
C SER A 285 -4.14 -18.50 11.89
N ALA A 286 -3.53 -19.46 11.22
CA ALA A 286 -2.24 -20.01 11.59
C ALA A 286 -1.46 -20.38 10.34
N ARG A 287 -0.16 -20.05 10.30
CA ARG A 287 0.77 -20.43 9.22
C ARG A 287 0.28 -20.10 7.80
N GLY A 288 -0.49 -19.04 7.64
CA GLY A 288 -1.01 -18.62 6.33
C GLY A 288 -2.24 -19.40 5.86
N GLN A 289 -2.97 -20.02 6.79
CA GLN A 289 -4.26 -20.64 6.57
C GLN A 289 -5.30 -20.11 7.57
N LEU A 290 -6.57 -20.06 7.16
CA LEU A 290 -7.68 -19.91 8.09
C LEU A 290 -7.84 -21.22 8.86
N VAL A 291 -8.34 -21.10 10.09
CA VAL A 291 -8.56 -22.22 11.00
C VAL A 291 -9.97 -22.11 11.56
N PHE A 292 -10.80 -23.08 11.22
CA PHE A 292 -12.12 -23.27 11.83
C PHE A 292 -11.95 -24.08 13.11
N GLU A 293 -12.18 -23.44 14.25
CA GLU A 293 -11.92 -24.01 15.57
C GLU A 293 -13.15 -24.76 16.11
N THR A 294 -12.95 -25.94 16.68
CA THR A 294 -14.01 -26.73 17.34
C THR A 294 -13.55 -27.23 18.71
N ASP A 295 -14.49 -27.77 19.50
CA ASP A 295 -14.23 -28.44 20.78
C ASP A 295 -13.52 -29.79 20.58
N GLY A 296 -12.25 -29.76 20.19
CA GLY A 296 -11.41 -30.96 20.10
C GLY A 296 -10.23 -30.78 19.17
N GLU A 297 -10.47 -30.47 17.89
CA GLU A 297 -9.47 -30.26 16.85
C GLU A 297 -10.02 -29.32 15.75
N PRO A 298 -9.17 -28.63 14.96
CA PRO A 298 -9.63 -27.85 13.82
C PRO A 298 -10.34 -28.69 12.74
N LEU A 299 -11.30 -28.09 12.02
CA LEU A 299 -11.96 -28.76 10.89
C LEU A 299 -10.99 -29.01 9.73
N GLY A 300 -11.20 -30.13 9.02
CA GLY A 300 -10.53 -30.42 7.76
C GLY A 300 -11.15 -29.65 6.59
N VAL A 301 -10.39 -29.51 5.50
CA VAL A 301 -10.86 -28.86 4.26
C VAL A 301 -12.04 -29.62 3.64
N GLU A 302 -12.10 -30.93 3.85
CA GLU A 302 -13.17 -31.81 3.42
C GLU A 302 -14.49 -31.65 4.21
N ASP A 303 -14.44 -31.02 5.39
CA ASP A 303 -15.58 -30.87 6.30
C ASP A 303 -16.30 -29.52 6.14
N VAL A 304 -15.79 -28.64 5.28
CA VAL A 304 -16.32 -27.28 5.09
C VAL A 304 -16.70 -27.11 3.62
N ASP A 305 -17.96 -26.77 3.35
CA ASP A 305 -18.41 -26.49 1.99
C ASP A 305 -17.83 -25.17 1.47
N LEU A 306 -17.71 -25.06 0.13
CA LEU A 306 -17.21 -23.85 -0.55
C LEU A 306 -17.91 -22.57 -0.07
N ALA A 307 -19.23 -22.63 0.15
CA ALA A 307 -19.98 -21.46 0.60
C ALA A 307 -19.55 -20.96 1.99
N ALA A 308 -19.29 -21.88 2.92
CA ALA A 308 -18.81 -21.54 4.26
C ALA A 308 -17.37 -21.05 4.23
N PHE A 309 -16.52 -21.61 3.35
CA PHE A 309 -15.15 -21.11 3.17
C PHE A 309 -15.11 -19.69 2.63
N VAL A 310 -15.86 -19.38 1.56
CA VAL A 310 -15.93 -18.03 0.98
C VAL A 310 -16.48 -17.03 2.02
N ALA A 311 -17.53 -17.41 2.75
CA ALA A 311 -18.07 -16.60 3.84
C ALA A 311 -17.04 -16.33 4.95
N ALA A 312 -16.30 -17.34 5.38
CA ALA A 312 -15.23 -17.18 6.37
C ALA A 312 -14.08 -16.30 5.86
N TYR A 313 -13.70 -16.43 4.59
CA TYR A 313 -12.70 -15.57 3.95
C TYR A 313 -13.16 -14.10 3.98
N THR A 314 -14.40 -13.84 3.53
CA THR A 314 -15.01 -12.51 3.55
C THR A 314 -15.06 -11.94 4.96
N TRP A 315 -15.55 -12.72 5.92
CA TRP A 315 -15.65 -12.28 7.31
C TRP A 315 -14.26 -11.94 7.88
N TYR A 316 -13.25 -12.77 7.60
CA TYR A 316 -11.90 -12.51 8.08
C TYR A 316 -11.27 -11.28 7.40
N GLU A 317 -11.46 -11.10 6.09
CA GLU A 317 -10.90 -9.93 5.39
C GLU A 317 -11.48 -8.62 5.96
N ILE A 318 -12.81 -8.49 6.00
CA ILE A 318 -13.46 -7.24 6.44
C ILE A 318 -13.18 -6.94 7.92
N ASN A 319 -13.13 -7.98 8.78
CA ASN A 319 -12.89 -7.79 10.21
C ASN A 319 -11.44 -7.37 10.53
N TYR A 320 -10.46 -7.76 9.71
CA TYR A 320 -9.05 -7.56 10.01
C TYR A 320 -8.30 -6.58 9.08
N GLU A 321 -8.86 -6.22 7.93
CA GLU A 321 -8.28 -5.19 7.04
C GLU A 321 -8.22 -3.80 7.71
N GLY A 322 -9.10 -3.56 8.68
CA GLY A 322 -8.99 -2.47 9.66
C GLY A 322 -9.90 -1.27 9.44
N SER A 323 -10.73 -1.26 8.40
CA SER A 323 -11.66 -0.15 8.11
C SER A 323 -13.14 -0.48 8.29
N MET A 324 -13.48 -1.76 8.53
CA MET A 324 -14.87 -2.23 8.57
C MET A 324 -15.63 -1.81 7.29
N GLY A 325 -14.96 -1.94 6.13
CA GLY A 325 -15.54 -1.66 4.82
C GLY A 325 -15.49 -0.19 4.37
N ILE A 326 -15.06 0.77 5.21
CA ILE A 326 -14.92 2.18 4.80
C ILE A 326 -14.04 2.33 3.56
N HIS A 327 -13.01 1.50 3.38
CA HIS A 327 -12.16 1.54 2.19
C HIS A 327 -12.93 1.42 0.88
N ASN A 328 -14.00 0.61 0.83
CA ASN A 328 -14.93 0.57 -0.31
C ASN A 328 -16.33 0.11 0.14
N PRO A 329 -17.22 1.06 0.51
CA PRO A 329 -18.43 0.72 1.24
C PRO A 329 -19.41 -0.19 0.49
N ALA A 330 -19.57 0.04 -0.82
CA ALA A 330 -20.45 -0.77 -1.65
C ALA A 330 -19.89 -2.19 -1.84
N TYR A 331 -18.58 -2.30 -2.01
CA TYR A 331 -17.92 -3.59 -2.25
C TYR A 331 -17.94 -4.46 -1.00
N ALA A 332 -17.62 -3.89 0.16
CA ALA A 332 -17.72 -4.60 1.43
C ALA A 332 -19.13 -5.15 1.67
N LYS A 333 -20.17 -4.34 1.43
CA LYS A 333 -21.57 -4.80 1.52
C LYS A 333 -21.86 -5.95 0.57
N SER A 334 -21.52 -5.81 -0.72
CA SER A 334 -21.74 -6.87 -1.70
C SER A 334 -21.01 -8.16 -1.37
N LEU A 335 -19.78 -8.09 -0.83
CA LEU A 335 -19.06 -9.28 -0.36
C LEU A 335 -19.84 -10.00 0.75
N ILE A 336 -20.30 -9.26 1.75
CA ILE A 336 -21.01 -9.81 2.91
C ILE A 336 -22.36 -10.39 2.49
N GLU A 337 -23.17 -9.61 1.75
CA GLU A 337 -24.50 -10.01 1.27
C GLU A 337 -24.43 -11.25 0.37
N ASN A 338 -23.53 -11.26 -0.61
CA ASN A 338 -23.39 -12.40 -1.52
C ASN A 338 -22.87 -13.65 -0.80
N SER A 339 -21.94 -13.48 0.15
CA SER A 339 -21.45 -14.60 0.98
C SER A 339 -22.57 -15.19 1.83
N TYR A 340 -23.36 -14.34 2.49
CA TYR A 340 -24.49 -14.78 3.31
C TYR A 340 -25.55 -15.49 2.47
N TYR A 341 -25.94 -14.91 1.34
CA TYR A 341 -26.93 -15.50 0.43
C TYR A 341 -26.49 -16.87 -0.09
N ARG A 342 -25.20 -17.02 -0.44
CA ARG A 342 -24.69 -18.29 -0.96
C ARG A 342 -24.58 -19.36 0.12
N LEU A 343 -24.33 -18.95 1.36
CA LEU A 343 -24.28 -19.84 2.51
C LEU A 343 -25.67 -20.31 2.97
N THR A 344 -26.65 -19.42 2.99
CA THR A 344 -27.96 -19.67 3.63
C THR A 344 -29.12 -19.85 2.66
N GLY A 345 -29.02 -19.27 1.46
CA GLY A 345 -30.14 -19.12 0.52
C GLY A 345 -31.09 -17.95 0.85
N GLU A 346 -30.76 -17.12 1.84
CA GLU A 346 -31.58 -16.00 2.30
C GLU A 346 -30.93 -14.64 2.00
N GLU A 347 -31.74 -13.61 1.78
CA GLU A 347 -31.25 -12.23 1.71
C GLU A 347 -30.97 -11.71 3.14
N MET A 348 -29.96 -10.84 3.27
CA MET A 348 -29.54 -10.25 4.55
C MET A 348 -30.42 -9.09 4.99
#